data_AF-A0A971XRP3-F1
#
_entry.id   AF-A0A971XRP3-F1
#
_cell.length_a   1.000
_cell.length_b   1.000
_cell.length_c   1.000
_cell.angle_alpha   90.00
_cell.angle_beta   90.00
_cell.angle_gamma   90.00
#
_symmetry.space_group_name_H-M   'P 1'
#
loop_
_entity.id
_entity.type
_entity.pdbx_description
1 polymer ?
#
loop_
_entity_poly.entity_id
_entity_poly.type
_entity_poly.pdbx_seq_one_letter_code
_entity_poly.pdbx_strand_id
1 'polypeptide(L)'
;MHTASPARSATKRATNVSLAEDILTQAKALHINISQAAEAGIAQAIARKRAERWLAENHEAIESSNAFVEKNGLPLASYRMF
;
A
#
# COMPACT_ATOMS: atom_id res chain seq x y z
N MET A 1 18.35 13.24 -16.68
CA MET A 1 17.72 12.20 -17.51
C MET A 1 17.00 11.24 -16.56
N HIS A 2 15.68 11.32 -16.46
CA HIS A 2 14.89 10.49 -15.56
C HIS A 2 14.69 9.12 -16.22
N THR A 3 15.34 8.10 -15.70
CA THR A 3 15.15 6.72 -16.14
C THR A 3 13.78 6.25 -15.64
N ALA A 4 12.85 6.07 -16.58
CA ALA A 4 11.59 5.40 -16.32
C ALA A 4 11.88 3.99 -15.79
N SER A 5 11.37 3.67 -14.60
CA SER A 5 11.45 2.32 -14.04
C SER A 5 10.75 1.34 -14.98
N PRO A 6 11.36 0.20 -15.37
CA PRO A 6 10.71 -0.74 -16.27
C PRO A 6 9.49 -1.34 -15.57
N ALA A 7 8.33 -1.26 -16.21
CA ALA A 7 7.13 -1.96 -15.78
C ALA A 7 7.46 -3.46 -15.73
N ARG A 8 7.55 -4.01 -14.50
CA ARG A 8 7.87 -5.40 -14.26
C ARG A 8 6.71 -6.23 -14.86
N SER A 9 6.93 -6.84 -16.02
CA SER A 9 6.06 -7.90 -16.52
C SER A 9 6.26 -9.12 -15.60
N ALA A 10 5.54 -9.12 -14.49
CA ALA A 10 5.55 -10.23 -13.55
C ALA A 10 4.82 -11.40 -14.21
N THR A 11 5.48 -12.55 -14.29
CA THR A 11 4.88 -13.78 -14.79
C THR A 11 3.71 -14.17 -13.89
N LYS A 12 2.49 -14.08 -14.43
CA LYS A 12 1.27 -14.44 -13.69
C LYS A 12 1.20 -15.97 -13.58
N ARG A 13 1.12 -16.48 -12.35
CA ARG A 13 0.88 -17.90 -12.10
C ARG A 13 -0.61 -18.10 -11.84
N ALA A 14 -1.24 -18.97 -12.63
CA ALA A 14 -2.59 -19.41 -12.36
C ALA A 14 -2.62 -20.10 -10.99
N THR A 15 -3.47 -19.61 -10.10
CA THR A 15 -3.65 -20.13 -8.73
C THR A 15 -5.12 -20.39 -8.53
N ASN A 16 -5.50 -21.59 -8.10
CA ASN A 16 -6.89 -21.92 -7.83
C ASN A 16 -7.30 -21.30 -6.49
N VAL A 17 -8.37 -20.51 -6.48
CA VAL A 17 -8.87 -19.80 -5.29
C VAL A 17 -10.35 -20.12 -5.10
N SER A 18 -10.72 -20.42 -3.87
CA SER A 18 -12.12 -20.63 -3.49
C SER A 18 -12.73 -19.31 -3.00
N LEU A 19 -13.78 -18.87 -3.67
CA LEU A 19 -14.54 -17.66 -3.34
C LEU A 19 -16.01 -18.05 -3.10
N ALA A 20 -16.72 -17.23 -2.32
CA ALA A 20 -18.14 -17.46 -2.06
C ALA A 20 -18.96 -17.41 -3.36
N GLU A 21 -19.94 -18.30 -3.48
CA GLU A 21 -20.73 -18.49 -4.70
C GLU A 21 -21.56 -17.26 -5.06
N ASP A 22 -22.09 -16.56 -4.05
CA ASP A 22 -22.84 -15.31 -4.21
C ASP A 22 -21.97 -14.21 -4.82
N ILE A 23 -20.70 -14.10 -4.40
CA ILE A 23 -19.74 -13.14 -4.94
C ILE A 23 -19.41 -13.48 -6.38
N LEU A 24 -19.18 -14.75 -6.70
CA LEU A 24 -18.88 -15.19 -8.08
C LEU A 24 -20.06 -14.93 -9.01
N THR A 25 -21.28 -15.18 -8.55
CA THR A 25 -22.51 -14.95 -9.32
C THR A 25 -22.71 -13.46 -9.60
N GLN A 26 -22.56 -12.62 -8.58
CA GLN A 26 -22.64 -11.16 -8.74
C GLN A 26 -21.54 -10.62 -9.66
N ALA A 27 -20.30 -11.09 -9.49
CA ALA A 27 -19.18 -10.67 -10.32
C ALA A 27 -19.40 -11.03 -11.80
N LYS A 28 -19.92 -12.23 -12.08
CA LYS A 28 -20.30 -12.64 -13.44
C LYS A 28 -21.44 -11.78 -14.01
N ALA A 29 -22.48 -11.52 -13.22
CA ALA A 29 -23.61 -10.69 -13.64
C ALA A 29 -23.19 -9.25 -13.97
N LEU A 30 -22.18 -8.73 -13.25
CA LEU A 30 -21.62 -7.39 -13.45
C LEU A 30 -20.45 -7.36 -14.45
N HIS A 31 -20.14 -8.47 -15.13
CA HIS A 31 -19.02 -8.60 -16.06
C HIS A 31 -17.65 -8.21 -15.46
N ILE A 32 -17.46 -8.44 -14.15
CA ILE A 32 -16.22 -8.13 -13.44
C ILE A 32 -15.16 -9.17 -13.77
N ASN A 33 -13.95 -8.71 -14.10
CA ASN A 33 -12.79 -9.59 -14.25
C ASN A 33 -12.28 -10.03 -12.88
N ILE A 34 -12.72 -11.21 -12.44
CA ILE A 34 -12.42 -11.78 -11.12
C ILE A 34 -10.91 -11.87 -10.87
N SER A 35 -10.13 -12.31 -11.86
CA SER A 35 -8.67 -12.43 -11.73
C SER A 35 -7.99 -11.09 -11.48
N GLN A 36 -8.40 -10.05 -12.22
CA GLN A 36 -7.87 -8.70 -12.03
C GLN A 36 -8.29 -8.10 -10.69
N ALA A 37 -9.55 -8.28 -10.30
CA ALA A 37 -10.06 -7.80 -9.02
C ALA A 37 -9.36 -8.49 -7.83
N ALA A 38 -9.13 -9.79 -7.92
CA ALA A 38 -8.38 -10.56 -6.92
C ALA A 38 -6.93 -10.09 -6.82
N GLU A 39 -6.25 -9.88 -7.95
CA GLU A 39 -4.88 -9.35 -8.00
C GLU A 39 -4.79 -7.98 -7.31
N ALA A 40 -5.72 -7.07 -7.62
CA ALA A 40 -5.78 -5.75 -6.99
C ALA A 40 -6.07 -5.83 -5.48
N GLY A 41 -7.01 -6.68 -5.06
CA GLY A 41 -7.35 -6.88 -3.65
C GLY A 41 -6.17 -7.44 -2.85
N ILE A 42 -5.45 -8.41 -3.39
CA ILE A 42 -4.26 -8.99 -2.77
C ILE A 42 -3.14 -7.94 -2.69
N ALA A 43 -2.90 -7.17 -3.75
CA ALA A 43 -1.91 -6.10 -3.74
C ALA A 43 -2.19 -5.06 -2.66
N GLN A 44 -3.45 -4.64 -2.50
CA GLN A 44 -3.87 -3.72 -1.44
C GLN A 44 -3.69 -4.33 -0.04
N ALA A 45 -4.03 -5.61 0.15
CA ALA A 45 -3.83 -6.29 1.43
C ALA A 45 -2.35 -6.38 1.80
N ILE A 46 -1.47 -6.68 0.84
CA ILE A 46 -0.01 -6.69 1.04
C ILE A 46 0.49 -5.29 1.41
N ALA A 47 0.07 -4.26 0.68
CA ALA A 47 0.47 -2.88 0.95
C ALA A 47 0.08 -2.46 2.37
N ARG A 48 -1.17 -2.74 2.80
CA ARG A 48 -1.63 -2.47 4.17
C ARG A 48 -0.78 -3.19 5.22
N LYS A 49 -0.55 -4.49 5.05
CA LYS A 49 0.26 -5.27 5.99
C LYS A 49 1.71 -4.79 6.08
N ARG A 50 2.28 -4.33 4.97
CA ARG A 50 3.61 -3.70 4.96
C ARG A 50 3.62 -2.37 5.69
N ALA A 51 2.62 -1.53 5.47
CA ALA A 51 2.49 -0.26 6.17
C ALA A 51 2.31 -0.45 7.68
N GLU A 52 1.46 -1.40 8.09
CA GLU A 52 1.28 -1.77 9.50
C GLU A 52 2.60 -2.22 10.14
N ARG A 53 3.35 -3.09 9.46
CA ARG A 53 4.65 -3.56 9.94
C ARG A 53 5.64 -2.41 10.06
N TRP A 54 5.75 -1.59 9.01
CA TRP A 54 6.66 -0.45 9.00
C TRP A 54 6.33 0.53 10.14
N LEU A 55 5.05 0.81 10.37
CA LEU A 55 4.62 1.69 11.47
C LEU A 55 5.01 1.10 12.83
N ALA A 56 4.84 -0.20 13.03
CA ALA A 56 5.25 -0.87 14.26
C ALA A 56 6.78 -0.83 14.46
N GLU A 57 7.55 -1.07 13.40
CA GLU A 57 9.02 -1.05 13.43
C GLU A 57 9.59 0.37 13.64
N ASN A 58 8.89 1.40 13.14
CA ASN A 58 9.34 2.79 13.19
C ASN A 58 8.68 3.60 14.31
N HIS A 59 7.86 2.95 15.15
CA HIS A 59 7.11 3.63 16.19
C HIS A 59 8.02 4.44 17.13
N GLU A 60 9.10 3.84 17.64
CA GLU A 60 10.05 4.54 18.52
C GLU A 60 10.77 5.70 17.80
N ALA A 61 11.11 5.54 16.52
CA ALA A 61 11.75 6.59 15.74
C ALA A 61 10.79 7.77 15.52
N ILE A 62 9.53 7.49 15.18
CA ILE A 62 8.47 8.48 15.01
C ILE A 62 8.23 9.22 16.33
N GLU A 63 8.09 8.50 17.45
CA GLU A 63 7.89 9.11 18.76
C GLU A 63 9.07 9.98 19.17
N SER A 64 10.32 9.53 18.94
CA SER A 64 11.51 10.35 19.23
C SER A 64 11.55 11.64 18.40
N SER A 65 11.13 11.54 17.14
CA SER A 65 11.06 12.67 16.22
C SER A 65 9.95 13.64 16.62
N ASN A 66 8.78 13.12 17.00
CA ASN A 66 7.65 13.92 17.51
C ASN A 66 8.06 14.67 18.77
N ALA A 67 8.64 13.98 19.76
CA ALA A 67 9.12 14.59 21.00
C ALA A 67 10.21 15.66 20.75
N PHE A 68 11.09 15.43 19.77
CA PHE A 68 12.07 16.44 19.36
C PHE A 68 11.39 17.69 18.79
N VAL A 69 10.39 17.54 17.93
CA VAL A 69 9.64 18.66 17.34
C VAL A 69 8.83 19.40 18.40
N GLU A 70 8.18 18.70 19.34
CA GLU A 70 7.45 19.34 20.44
C GLU A 70 8.38 20.19 21.32
N LYS A 71 9.58 19.67 21.60
CA LYS A 71 10.56 20.36 22.45
C LYS A 71 11.27 21.51 21.74
N ASN A 72 11.62 21.35 20.46
CA ASN A 72 12.52 22.27 19.74
C ASN A 72 11.79 23.10 18.67
N GLY A 73 10.49 22.88 18.48
CA GLY A 73 9.73 23.43 17.37
C GLY A 73 10.02 22.70 16.05
N LEU A 74 9.37 23.14 14.98
CA LEU A 74 9.57 22.58 13.66
C LEU A 74 10.98 22.89 13.15
N PRO A 75 11.84 21.87 12.94
CA PRO A 75 13.14 22.10 12.35
C PRO A 75 12.95 22.73 10.97
N LEU A 76 13.70 23.81 10.71
CA LEU A 76 13.66 24.59 9.48
C LEU A 76 12.42 25.50 9.28
N ALA A 77 11.56 25.67 10.30
CA ALA A 77 10.47 26.65 10.23
C ALA A 77 10.97 28.06 9.86
N SER A 78 12.16 28.43 10.32
CA SER A 78 12.82 29.72 10.05
C SER A 78 13.21 29.94 8.58
N TYR A 79 13.19 28.90 7.74
CA TYR A 79 13.56 28.98 6.32
C TYR A 79 12.36 28.83 5.38
N ARG A 80 11.14 28.77 5.92
CA ARG A 80 9.92 28.68 5.11
C ARG A 80 9.60 30.03 4.47
N MET A 81 10.00 30.22 3.21
CA MET A 81 9.52 31.34 2.39
C MET A 81 8.09 31.06 1.91
N PHE A 82 7.19 32.01 2.13
CA PHE A 82 5.80 32.01 1.68
C PHE A 82 5.67 32.67 0.31
#